data_AF-A0A1G0HW94-F1
#
_entry.id   AF-A0A1G0HW94-F1
#
_cell.length_a   1.000
_cell.length_b   1.000
_cell.length_c   1.000
_cell.angle_alpha   90.00
_cell.angle_beta   90.00
_cell.angle_gamma   90.00
#
_symmetry.space_group_name_H-M   'P 1'
#
loop_
_entity.id
_entity.type
_entity.pdbx_description
1 polymer ?
#
loop_
_entity_poly.entity_id
_entity_poly.type
_entity_poly.pdbx_seq_one_letter_code
_entity_poly.pdbx_strand_id
1 'polypeptide(L)'
;MQAVIQYLKKVDAVAAEHAINHYACFDHLNVDPQVYGYLTSSGVKKSCMNEAVSELCEMQHRSFAFLKRDGITAEDEYFFATQNARLVKNAETYYREMYSGQVSSWNIRDRHMAETINVLVDHLEHRNNKPAKIIIWAHNSHVGDARATEMSERGEVNIGQLIREQHTDTYSIGFSTHEGYVTAATNWDTPALRRSIVPGFSESYEELFHHV
;
A
#
# COMPACT_ATOMS: atom_id res chain seq x y z
N MET A 1 -6.49 -0.40 -11.85
CA MET A 1 -7.47 -0.83 -12.86
C MET A 1 -6.92 -0.72 -14.28
N GLN A 2 -6.63 0.47 -14.81
CA GLN A 2 -6.22 0.62 -16.22
C GLN A 2 -4.96 -0.18 -16.61
N ALA A 3 -3.95 -0.25 -15.73
CA ALA A 3 -2.76 -1.07 -15.94
C ALA A 3 -3.10 -2.55 -16.17
N VAL A 4 -4.05 -3.10 -15.41
CA VAL A 4 -4.55 -4.48 -15.56
C VAL A 4 -5.22 -4.66 -16.91
N ILE A 5 -6.17 -3.78 -17.25
CA ILE A 5 -6.90 -3.85 -18.52
C ILE A 5 -5.94 -3.76 -19.72
N GLN A 6 -4.96 -2.86 -19.67
CA GLN A 6 -3.99 -2.69 -20.76
C GLN A 6 -3.05 -3.88 -20.91
N TYR A 7 -2.64 -4.51 -19.80
CA TYR A 7 -1.91 -5.77 -19.85
C TYR A 7 -2.76 -6.86 -20.50
N LEU A 8 -3.99 -7.07 -20.02
CA LEU A 8 -4.88 -8.11 -20.55
C LEU A 8 -5.20 -7.89 -22.03
N LYS A 9 -5.41 -6.65 -22.50
CA LYS A 9 -5.61 -6.37 -23.94
C LYS A 9 -4.47 -6.90 -24.83
N LYS A 10 -3.25 -6.94 -24.32
CA LYS A 10 -2.09 -7.47 -25.06
C LYS A 10 -2.06 -8.99 -25.08
N VAL A 11 -2.42 -9.63 -23.96
CA VAL A 11 -2.19 -11.08 -23.77
C VAL A 11 -3.46 -11.93 -23.91
N ASP A 12 -4.64 -11.39 -23.64
CA ASP A 12 -5.93 -12.07 -23.65
C ASP A 12 -7.08 -11.05 -23.71
N ALA A 13 -7.56 -10.77 -24.92
CA ALA A 13 -8.63 -9.78 -25.15
C ALA A 13 -9.95 -10.14 -24.46
N VAL A 14 -10.26 -11.43 -24.30
CA VAL A 14 -11.50 -11.88 -23.61
C VAL A 14 -11.37 -11.61 -22.11
N ALA A 15 -10.22 -11.93 -21.52
CA ALA A 15 -9.95 -11.57 -20.12
C ALA A 15 -9.98 -10.04 -19.92
N ALA A 16 -9.53 -9.26 -20.91
CA ALA A 16 -9.61 -7.80 -20.83
C ALA A 16 -11.05 -7.28 -20.77
N GLU A 17 -11.97 -7.88 -21.53
CA GLU A 17 -13.40 -7.55 -21.47
C GLU A 17 -14.00 -7.91 -20.11
N HIS A 18 -13.64 -9.07 -19.54
CA HIS A 18 -14.05 -9.45 -18.19
C HIS A 18 -13.56 -8.44 -17.15
N ALA A 19 -12.30 -8.02 -17.22
CA ALA A 19 -11.72 -7.03 -16.32
C ALA A 19 -12.42 -5.67 -16.41
N ILE A 20 -12.79 -5.24 -17.63
CA ILE A 20 -13.60 -4.02 -17.82
C ILE A 20 -14.94 -4.16 -17.10
N ASN A 21 -15.62 -5.29 -17.27
CA ASN A 21 -16.92 -5.52 -16.63
C ASN A 21 -16.84 -5.61 -15.10
N HIS A 22 -15.81 -6.28 -14.56
CA HIS A 22 -15.56 -6.31 -13.10
C HIS A 22 -15.30 -4.90 -12.56
N TYR A 23 -14.43 -4.13 -13.22
CA TYR A 23 -14.09 -2.79 -12.76
C TYR A 23 -15.17 -1.74 -13.01
N ALA A 24 -16.15 -1.99 -13.89
CA ALA A 24 -17.29 -1.11 -14.13
C ALA A 24 -18.12 -0.85 -12.85
N CYS A 25 -18.01 -1.71 -11.82
CA CYS A 25 -18.62 -1.42 -10.52
C CYS A 25 -18.13 -0.09 -9.91
N PHE A 26 -16.88 0.31 -10.18
CA PHE A 26 -16.31 1.58 -9.74
C PHE A 26 -16.72 2.77 -10.62
N ASP A 27 -17.40 2.56 -11.74
CA ASP A 27 -17.81 3.63 -12.64
C ASP A 27 -18.76 4.63 -11.97
N HIS A 28 -18.84 5.82 -12.57
CA HIS A 28 -19.64 6.98 -12.13
C HIS A 28 -19.20 7.62 -10.81
N LEU A 29 -18.09 7.15 -10.24
CA LEU A 29 -17.41 7.82 -9.13
C LEU A 29 -16.30 8.65 -9.74
N ASN A 30 -16.56 9.95 -9.90
CA ASN A 30 -15.55 10.90 -10.35
C ASN A 30 -14.37 10.89 -9.37
N VAL A 31 -13.33 10.12 -9.71
CA VAL A 31 -11.94 10.06 -9.23
C VAL A 31 -11.69 9.96 -7.71
N ASP A 32 -12.57 10.45 -6.84
CA ASP A 32 -12.37 10.47 -5.39
C ASP A 32 -12.78 9.14 -4.75
N PRO A 33 -11.82 8.33 -4.28
CA PRO A 33 -12.12 7.06 -3.66
C PRO A 33 -12.71 7.24 -2.24
N GLN A 34 -12.59 8.42 -1.62
CA GLN A 34 -13.27 8.70 -0.35
C GLN A 34 -14.78 8.76 -0.54
N VAL A 35 -15.26 9.30 -1.67
CA VAL A 35 -16.69 9.29 -2.03
C VAL A 35 -17.20 7.86 -2.18
N TYR A 36 -16.40 6.95 -2.78
CA TYR A 36 -16.73 5.52 -2.81
C TYR A 36 -16.92 4.95 -1.39
N GLY A 37 -15.94 5.20 -0.51
CA GLY A 37 -15.99 4.74 0.89
C GLY A 37 -17.24 5.23 1.61
N TYR A 38 -17.56 6.51 1.46
CA TYR A 38 -18.75 7.12 2.06
C TYR A 38 -20.07 6.54 1.52
N LEU A 39 -20.18 6.37 0.19
CA LEU A 39 -21.39 5.82 -0.43
C LEU A 39 -21.61 4.34 -0.09
N THR A 40 -20.53 3.59 0.09
CA THR A 40 -20.61 2.18 0.51
C THR A 40 -20.94 2.04 1.99
N SER A 41 -20.36 2.85 2.88
CA SER A 41 -20.68 2.82 4.31
C SER A 41 -22.11 3.29 4.61
N SER A 42 -22.64 4.23 3.83
CA SER A 42 -24.03 4.69 3.92
C SER A 42 -25.05 3.75 3.26
N GLY A 43 -24.60 2.68 2.59
CA GLY A 43 -25.48 1.71 1.91
C GLY A 43 -26.10 2.21 0.60
N VAL A 44 -25.73 3.42 0.14
CA VAL A 44 -26.20 4.00 -1.13
C VAL A 44 -25.62 3.26 -2.32
N LYS A 45 -24.37 2.79 -2.21
CA LYS A 45 -23.69 1.97 -3.21
C LYS A 45 -23.30 0.62 -2.62
N LYS A 46 -23.42 -0.44 -3.41
CA LYS A 46 -22.89 -1.75 -3.04
C LYS A 46 -21.35 -1.75 -3.11
N SER A 47 -20.72 -2.54 -2.24
CA SER A 47 -19.28 -2.77 -2.33
C SER A 47 -18.93 -3.52 -3.62
N CYS A 48 -17.85 -3.10 -4.24
CA CYS A 48 -17.21 -3.71 -5.41
C CYS A 48 -16.13 -4.74 -5.04
N MET A 49 -16.09 -5.19 -3.77
CA MET A 49 -15.08 -6.12 -3.27
C MET A 49 -15.10 -7.44 -4.01
N ASN A 50 -16.29 -7.97 -4.29
CA ASN A 50 -16.44 -9.26 -4.97
C ASN A 50 -15.87 -9.19 -6.39
N GLU A 51 -16.12 -8.10 -7.09
CA GLU A 51 -15.62 -7.83 -8.44
C GLU A 51 -14.10 -7.67 -8.43
N ALA A 52 -13.54 -6.90 -7.49
CA ALA A 52 -12.10 -6.72 -7.36
C ALA A 52 -11.36 -8.02 -7.00
N VAL A 53 -11.93 -8.85 -6.13
CA VAL A 53 -11.40 -10.18 -5.79
C VAL A 53 -11.51 -11.13 -6.97
N SER A 54 -12.65 -11.15 -7.65
CA SER A 54 -12.89 -12.04 -8.80
C SER A 54 -11.87 -11.79 -9.90
N GLU A 55 -11.58 -10.52 -10.20
CA GLU A 55 -10.57 -10.15 -11.20
C GLU A 55 -9.17 -10.65 -10.80
N LEU A 56 -8.75 -10.43 -9.55
CA LEU A 56 -7.46 -10.92 -9.06
C LEU A 56 -7.38 -12.46 -9.14
N CYS A 57 -8.43 -13.17 -8.72
CA CYS A 57 -8.48 -14.62 -8.77
C CYS A 57 -8.45 -15.15 -10.21
N GLU A 58 -9.16 -14.51 -11.14
CA GLU A 58 -9.15 -14.90 -12.55
C GLU A 58 -7.75 -14.76 -13.17
N MET A 59 -7.05 -13.65 -12.87
CA MET A 59 -5.65 -13.47 -13.29
C MET A 59 -4.72 -14.54 -12.70
N GLN A 60 -4.94 -14.95 -11.45
CA GLN A 60 -4.13 -15.99 -10.79
C GLN A 60 -4.39 -17.38 -11.37
N HIS A 61 -5.65 -17.73 -11.65
CA HIS A 61 -6.01 -19.00 -12.28
C HIS A 61 -5.44 -19.13 -13.70
N ARG A 62 -5.29 -18.03 -14.43
CA ARG A 62 -4.72 -18.01 -15.78
C ARG A 62 -3.20 -17.79 -15.83
N SER A 63 -2.53 -17.67 -14.68
CA SER A 63 -1.10 -17.39 -14.55
C SER A 63 -0.22 -18.24 -15.50
N PHE A 64 -0.41 -19.56 -15.50
CA PHE A 64 0.37 -20.47 -16.34
C PHE A 64 0.22 -20.22 -17.85
N ALA A 65 -0.97 -19.80 -18.30
CA ALA A 65 -1.21 -19.48 -19.70
C ALA A 65 -0.50 -18.17 -20.10
N PHE A 66 -0.43 -17.20 -19.19
CA PHE A 66 0.24 -15.92 -19.43
C PHE A 66 1.76 -16.06 -19.40
N LEU A 67 2.30 -16.86 -18.47
CA LEU A 67 3.76 -17.06 -18.30
C LEU A 67 4.40 -17.88 -19.42
N LYS A 68 3.62 -18.71 -20.13
CA LYS A 68 4.12 -19.55 -21.24
C LYS A 68 4.59 -18.78 -22.47
N ARG A 69 4.22 -17.51 -22.60
CA ARG A 69 4.34 -16.79 -23.88
C ARG A 69 5.73 -16.21 -24.13
N ASP A 70 6.42 -15.61 -23.14
CA ASP A 70 7.68 -14.87 -23.40
C ASP A 70 8.69 -14.84 -22.22
N GLY A 71 8.91 -15.96 -21.52
CA GLY A 71 10.00 -16.09 -20.53
C GLY A 71 10.00 -15.03 -19.42
N ILE A 72 11.19 -14.50 -19.06
CA ILE A 72 11.37 -13.55 -17.93
C ILE A 72 10.58 -12.25 -18.12
N THR A 73 10.45 -11.75 -19.36
CA THR A 73 9.69 -10.51 -19.63
C THR A 73 8.20 -10.72 -19.37
N ALA A 74 7.65 -11.87 -19.79
CA ALA A 74 6.24 -12.20 -19.53
C ALA A 74 5.97 -12.33 -18.03
N GLU A 75 6.94 -12.85 -17.26
CA GLU A 75 6.85 -12.96 -15.81
C GLU A 75 6.76 -11.60 -15.14
N ASP A 76 7.63 -10.65 -15.49
CA ASP A 76 7.59 -9.29 -14.93
C ASP A 76 6.31 -8.54 -15.33
N GLU A 77 5.88 -8.63 -16.60
CA GLU A 77 4.65 -7.98 -17.05
C GLU A 77 3.41 -8.54 -16.33
N TYR A 78 3.34 -9.87 -16.17
CA TYR A 78 2.30 -10.53 -15.40
C TYR A 78 2.34 -10.08 -13.93
N PHE A 79 3.52 -10.09 -13.31
CA PHE A 79 3.71 -9.66 -11.93
C PHE A 79 3.21 -8.23 -11.72
N PHE A 80 3.60 -7.28 -12.57
CA PHE A 80 3.14 -5.89 -12.49
C PHE A 80 1.62 -5.76 -12.61
N ALA A 81 1.01 -6.48 -13.54
CA ALA A 81 -0.43 -6.48 -13.71
C ALA A 81 -1.15 -7.06 -12.49
N THR A 82 -0.66 -8.19 -11.95
CA THR A 82 -1.24 -8.81 -10.75
C THR A 82 -1.05 -7.95 -9.51
N GLN A 83 0.07 -7.24 -9.35
CA GLN A 83 0.22 -6.26 -8.25
C GLN A 83 -0.79 -5.12 -8.37
N ASN A 84 -1.07 -4.65 -9.58
CA ASN A 84 -2.10 -3.64 -9.80
C ASN A 84 -3.51 -4.17 -9.48
N ALA A 85 -3.82 -5.44 -9.77
CA ALA A 85 -5.09 -6.06 -9.39
C ALA A 85 -5.21 -6.21 -7.85
N ARG A 86 -4.13 -6.64 -7.18
CA ARG A 86 -4.05 -6.67 -5.70
C ARG A 86 -4.28 -5.29 -5.10
N LEU A 87 -3.66 -4.25 -5.68
CA LEU A 87 -3.84 -2.87 -5.23
C LEU A 87 -5.29 -2.42 -5.33
N VAL A 88 -6.02 -2.79 -6.38
CA VAL A 88 -7.44 -2.43 -6.51
C VAL A 88 -8.27 -3.08 -5.38
N LYS A 89 -8.08 -4.37 -5.13
CA LYS A 89 -8.72 -5.09 -4.01
C LYS A 89 -8.37 -4.45 -2.66
N ASN A 90 -7.10 -4.16 -2.43
CA ASN A 90 -6.61 -3.56 -1.19
C ASN A 90 -7.14 -2.12 -1.00
N ALA A 91 -7.22 -1.33 -2.07
CA ALA A 91 -7.78 0.02 -2.06
C ALA A 91 -9.28 0.00 -1.76
N GLU A 92 -10.05 -0.90 -2.38
CA GLU A 92 -11.48 -1.08 -2.10
C GLU A 92 -11.71 -1.27 -0.60
N THR A 93 -10.99 -2.24 -0.01
CA THR A 93 -11.12 -2.56 1.41
C THR A 93 -10.76 -1.36 2.27
N TYR A 94 -9.66 -0.66 1.96
CA TYR A 94 -9.23 0.51 2.71
C TYR A 94 -10.27 1.63 2.71
N TYR A 95 -10.78 2.03 1.55
CA TYR A 95 -11.74 3.14 1.46
C TYR A 95 -13.10 2.77 2.05
N ARG A 96 -13.54 1.52 1.91
CA ARG A 96 -14.77 1.04 2.53
C ARG A 96 -14.69 1.04 4.07
N GLU A 97 -13.57 0.58 4.64
CA GLU A 97 -13.38 0.53 6.09
C GLU A 97 -13.07 1.90 6.71
N MET A 98 -12.58 2.86 5.93
CA MET A 98 -12.30 4.23 6.38
C MET A 98 -13.49 4.88 7.10
N TYR A 99 -14.73 4.53 6.72
CA TYR A 99 -15.95 5.08 7.30
C TYR A 99 -16.73 4.10 8.17
N SER A 100 -16.34 2.81 8.24
CA SER A 100 -17.02 1.81 9.07
C SER A 100 -16.61 1.91 10.54
N GLY A 101 -15.38 2.37 10.80
CA GLY A 101 -14.77 2.42 12.13
C GLY A 101 -14.52 1.05 12.79
N GLN A 102 -14.82 -0.05 12.11
CA GLN A 102 -14.71 -1.41 12.68
C GLN A 102 -13.26 -1.87 12.78
N VAL A 103 -12.42 -1.43 11.84
CA VAL A 103 -11.00 -1.76 11.76
C VAL A 103 -10.22 -0.46 11.59
N SER A 104 -9.09 -0.32 12.28
CA SER A 104 -8.20 0.83 12.06
C SER A 104 -7.75 0.87 10.60
N SER A 105 -8.11 1.93 9.88
CA SER A 105 -7.69 2.17 8.50
C SER A 105 -6.16 2.26 8.40
N TRP A 106 -5.50 2.67 9.48
CA TRP A 106 -4.05 2.59 9.62
C TRP A 106 -3.55 1.16 9.49
N ASN A 107 -4.12 0.23 10.26
CA ASN A 107 -3.74 -1.17 10.23
C ASN A 107 -3.95 -1.80 8.87
N ILE A 108 -5.05 -1.48 8.19
CA ILE A 108 -5.31 -1.97 6.84
C ILE A 108 -4.21 -1.50 5.89
N ARG A 109 -3.88 -0.20 5.92
CA ARG A 109 -2.87 0.39 5.06
C ARG A 109 -1.49 -0.22 5.29
N ASP A 110 -1.05 -0.32 6.55
CA ASP A 110 0.29 -0.82 6.86
C ASP A 110 0.41 -2.33 6.63
N ARG A 111 -0.66 -3.10 6.82
CA ARG A 111 -0.69 -4.53 6.44
C ARG A 111 -0.63 -4.73 4.92
N HIS A 112 -1.33 -3.91 4.14
CA HIS A 112 -1.24 -3.96 2.67
C HIS A 112 0.17 -3.58 2.17
N MET A 113 0.84 -2.62 2.82
CA MET A 113 2.23 -2.30 2.50
C MET A 113 3.18 -3.45 2.84
N ALA A 114 3.01 -4.10 3.99
CA ALA A 114 3.77 -5.31 4.34
C ALA A 114 3.50 -6.48 3.36
N GLU A 115 2.24 -6.73 2.97
CA GLU A 115 1.90 -7.72 1.93
C GLU A 115 2.65 -7.43 0.63
N THR A 116 2.69 -6.16 0.20
CA THR A 116 3.40 -5.74 -1.02
C THR A 116 4.90 -6.02 -0.92
N ILE A 117 5.51 -5.76 0.24
CA ILE A 117 6.94 -6.05 0.47
C ILE A 117 7.20 -7.55 0.37
N ASN A 118 6.40 -8.39 1.01
CA ASN A 118 6.59 -9.84 0.98
C ASN A 118 6.47 -10.40 -0.44
N VAL A 119 5.46 -9.93 -1.18
CA VAL A 119 5.27 -10.33 -2.57
C VAL A 119 6.41 -9.86 -3.48
N LEU A 120 7.02 -8.70 -3.20
CA LEU A 120 8.21 -8.22 -3.91
C LEU A 120 9.47 -9.03 -3.56
N VAL A 121 9.64 -9.41 -2.28
CA VAL A 121 10.74 -10.30 -1.85
C VAL A 121 10.65 -11.60 -2.64
N ASP A 122 9.50 -12.28 -2.60
CA ASP A 122 9.29 -13.56 -3.28
C ASP A 122 9.60 -13.46 -4.78
N HIS A 123 9.11 -12.40 -5.45
CA HIS A 123 9.37 -12.17 -6.87
C HIS A 123 10.87 -11.96 -7.17
N LEU A 124 11.53 -11.11 -6.39
CA LEU A 124 12.94 -10.80 -6.60
C LEU A 124 13.86 -11.99 -6.31
N GLU A 125 13.52 -12.79 -5.30
CA GLU A 125 14.26 -14.01 -4.95
C GLU A 125 14.13 -15.07 -6.04
N HIS A 126 12.90 -15.29 -6.53
CA HIS A 126 12.65 -16.21 -7.62
C HIS A 126 13.40 -15.80 -8.89
N ARG A 127 13.26 -14.53 -9.28
CA ARG A 127 13.87 -13.97 -10.50
C ARG A 127 15.39 -14.01 -10.48
N ASN A 128 15.99 -13.67 -9.34
CA ASN A 128 17.44 -13.52 -9.25
C ASN A 128 18.15 -14.76 -8.71
N ASN A 129 17.39 -15.78 -8.28
CA ASN A 129 17.87 -17.00 -7.64
C ASN A 129 18.86 -16.71 -6.48
N LYS A 130 18.55 -15.69 -5.67
CA LYS A 130 19.35 -15.25 -4.53
C LYS A 130 18.49 -14.43 -3.55
N PRO A 131 18.85 -14.33 -2.26
CA PRO A 131 18.10 -13.55 -1.30
C PRO A 131 17.91 -12.08 -1.73
N ALA A 132 16.69 -11.57 -1.55
CA ALA A 132 16.37 -10.18 -1.89
C ALA A 132 16.89 -9.23 -0.81
N LYS A 133 17.28 -8.03 -1.23
CA LYS A 133 17.63 -6.93 -0.33
C LYS A 133 16.73 -5.74 -0.67
N ILE A 134 16.01 -5.23 0.32
CA ILE A 134 15.01 -4.17 0.14
C ILE A 134 15.34 -3.01 1.07
N ILE A 135 15.22 -1.79 0.54
CA ILE A 135 15.23 -0.55 1.34
C ILE A 135 13.81 -0.01 1.33
N ILE A 136 13.20 0.08 2.51
CA ILE A 136 11.86 0.65 2.68
C ILE A 136 12.05 2.11 3.07
N TRP A 137 11.75 3.02 2.14
CA TRP A 137 11.78 4.46 2.39
C TRP A 137 10.37 4.96 2.69
N ALA A 138 10.10 5.28 3.95
CA ALA A 138 8.84 5.87 4.37
C ALA A 138 9.03 6.71 5.63
N HIS A 139 7.98 7.44 6.02
CA HIS A 139 7.98 8.23 7.25
C HIS A 139 8.25 7.37 8.49
N ASN A 140 8.87 7.94 9.54
CA ASN A 140 9.22 7.23 10.78
C ASN A 140 8.03 6.47 11.39
N SER A 141 6.82 7.02 11.29
CA SER A 141 5.59 6.38 11.77
C SER A 141 5.33 5.01 11.13
N HIS A 142 5.82 4.79 9.91
CA HIS A 142 5.69 3.53 9.19
C HIS A 142 6.87 2.58 9.42
N VAL A 143 8.10 3.09 9.52
CA VAL A 143 9.33 2.28 9.55
C VAL A 143 9.92 2.05 10.95
N GLY A 144 9.42 2.77 11.96
CA GLY A 144 9.72 2.51 13.38
C GLY A 144 9.08 1.21 13.87
N ASP A 145 9.27 0.87 15.15
CA ASP A 145 8.59 -0.27 15.78
C ASP A 145 7.38 0.23 16.58
N ALA A 146 6.17 -0.01 16.08
CA ALA A 146 4.94 0.47 16.72
C ALA A 146 4.74 -0.04 18.14
N ARG A 147 5.39 -1.16 18.53
CA ARG A 147 5.34 -1.70 19.91
C ARG A 147 6.01 -0.78 20.92
N ALA A 148 6.87 0.13 20.46
CA ALA A 148 7.58 1.10 21.29
C ALA A 148 6.95 2.51 21.21
N THR A 149 5.73 2.63 20.66
CA THR A 149 5.03 3.93 20.53
C THR A 149 3.59 3.85 21.02
N GLU A 150 2.93 5.00 21.13
CA GLU A 150 1.49 5.14 21.42
C GLU A 150 0.57 4.46 20.39
N MET A 151 1.12 3.99 19.26
CA MET A 151 0.36 3.18 18.29
C MET A 151 -0.05 1.84 18.92
N SER A 152 0.83 1.23 19.71
CA SER A 152 0.55 -0.05 20.37
C SER A 152 -0.66 0.03 21.31
N GLU A 153 -0.83 1.14 22.02
CA GLU A 153 -1.97 1.38 22.92
C GLU A 153 -3.30 1.45 22.18
N ARG A 154 -3.26 1.87 20.91
CA ARG A 154 -4.41 1.89 19.99
C ARG A 154 -4.62 0.57 19.24
N GLY A 155 -3.78 -0.43 19.50
CA GLY A 155 -3.75 -1.67 18.72
C GLY A 155 -3.31 -1.44 17.26
N GLU A 156 -2.60 -0.34 16.99
CA GLU A 156 -2.10 0.01 15.68
C GLU A 156 -0.73 -0.64 15.42
N VAL A 157 -0.54 -1.16 14.21
CA VAL A 157 0.72 -1.75 13.73
C VAL A 157 1.31 -0.89 12.62
N ASN A 158 2.61 -1.04 12.39
CA ASN A 158 3.27 -0.41 11.24
C ASN A 158 4.16 -1.40 10.48
N ILE A 159 4.59 -1.00 9.28
CA ILE A 159 5.44 -1.83 8.42
C ILE A 159 6.72 -2.27 9.17
N GLY A 160 7.37 -1.36 9.89
CA GLY A 160 8.62 -1.63 10.59
C GLY A 160 8.49 -2.75 11.62
N GLN A 161 7.41 -2.73 12.43
CA GLN A 161 7.08 -3.84 13.31
C GLN A 161 6.81 -5.13 12.52
N LEU A 162 5.93 -5.09 11.51
CA LEU A 162 5.50 -6.29 10.78
C LEU A 162 6.68 -6.99 10.10
N ILE A 163 7.58 -6.24 9.46
CA ILE A 163 8.77 -6.80 8.80
C ILE A 163 9.76 -7.33 9.83
N ARG A 164 9.95 -6.64 10.97
CA ARG A 164 10.80 -7.12 12.06
C ARG A 164 10.30 -8.42 12.70
N GLU A 165 8.99 -8.63 12.75
CA GLU A 165 8.38 -9.88 13.24
C GLU A 165 8.50 -11.03 12.22
N GLN A 166 8.61 -10.72 10.93
CA GLN A 166 8.70 -11.70 9.84
C GLN A 166 10.16 -12.08 9.49
N HIS A 167 11.13 -11.19 9.74
CA HIS A 167 12.52 -11.35 9.32
C HIS A 167 13.52 -10.99 10.43
N THR A 168 14.52 -11.85 10.62
CA THR A 168 15.56 -11.67 11.65
C THR A 168 16.61 -10.60 11.29
N ASP A 169 16.90 -10.42 10.00
CA ASP A 169 17.94 -9.50 9.52
C ASP A 169 17.36 -8.13 9.14
N THR A 170 16.64 -7.51 10.07
CA THR A 170 15.92 -6.25 9.85
C THR A 170 16.52 -5.10 10.66
N TYR A 171 16.84 -3.98 10.00
CA TYR A 171 17.33 -2.75 10.62
C TYR A 171 16.37 -1.60 10.33
N SER A 172 16.06 -0.81 11.37
CA SER A 172 15.26 0.41 11.26
C SER A 172 16.17 1.60 11.45
N ILE A 173 16.15 2.54 10.50
CA ILE A 173 16.93 3.79 10.57
C ILE A 173 15.92 4.93 10.60
N GLY A 174 15.83 5.59 11.75
CA GLY A 174 14.97 6.75 11.95
C GLY A 174 15.75 8.06 11.81
N PHE A 175 15.05 9.11 11.40
CA PHE A 175 15.58 10.47 11.37
C PHE A 175 14.90 11.31 12.44
N SER A 176 15.67 12.08 13.21
CA SER A 176 15.14 13.08 14.15
C SER A 176 15.63 14.47 13.75
N THR A 177 14.96 15.50 14.26
CA THR A 177 15.26 16.90 13.99
C THR A 177 14.97 17.71 15.24
N HIS A 178 15.78 18.73 15.51
CA HIS A 178 15.64 19.58 16.68
C HIS A 178 15.03 20.92 16.31
N GLU A 179 15.72 21.71 15.50
CA GLU A 179 15.28 23.02 15.04
C GLU A 179 15.34 23.15 13.51
N GLY A 180 14.78 24.23 12.98
CA GLY A 180 14.85 24.57 11.56
C GLY A 180 13.49 24.66 10.90
N TYR A 181 13.43 24.24 9.63
CA TYR A 181 12.23 24.39 8.81
C TYR A 181 11.93 23.13 8.00
N VAL A 182 10.65 22.79 7.90
CA VAL A 182 10.13 21.72 7.04
C VAL A 182 9.16 22.27 5.99
N THR A 183 8.93 21.51 4.94
CA THR A 183 7.87 21.77 3.98
C THR A 183 6.62 21.00 4.38
N ALA A 184 5.54 21.70 4.75
CA ALA A 184 4.27 21.09 5.15
C ALA A 184 3.07 21.95 4.71
N ALA A 185 1.95 21.30 4.38
CA ALA A 185 0.68 21.94 4.09
C ALA A 185 -0.19 22.00 5.36
N THR A 186 -1.13 22.95 5.42
CA THR A 186 -2.07 23.04 6.57
C THR A 186 -3.14 21.96 6.50
N ASN A 187 -3.65 21.69 5.30
CA ASN A 187 -4.64 20.66 5.01
C ASN A 187 -4.22 19.85 3.78
N TRP A 188 -4.83 18.68 3.59
CA TRP A 188 -4.72 17.91 2.36
C TRP A 188 -5.03 18.77 1.13
N ASP A 189 -4.29 18.54 0.04
CA ASP A 189 -4.42 19.23 -1.25
C ASP A 189 -4.29 20.77 -1.22
N THR A 190 -3.75 21.33 -0.12
CA THR A 190 -3.39 22.75 -0.05
C THR A 190 -1.91 22.99 -0.36
N PRO A 191 -1.51 24.20 -0.80
CA PRO A 191 -0.12 24.50 -1.14
C PRO A 191 0.86 24.21 0.00
N ALA A 192 2.04 23.70 -0.35
CA ALA A 192 3.11 23.43 0.60
C ALA A 192 3.71 24.75 1.12
N LEU A 193 3.99 24.81 2.42
CA LEU A 193 4.53 25.99 3.09
C LEU A 193 5.82 25.63 3.84
N ARG A 194 6.76 26.58 3.90
CA ARG A 194 7.91 26.47 4.79
C ARG A 194 7.45 26.76 6.22
N ARG A 195 7.48 25.74 7.08
CA ARG A 195 7.05 25.80 8.48
C ARG A 195 8.26 25.68 9.40
N SER A 196 8.31 26.49 10.45
CA SER A 196 9.30 26.33 11.51
C SER A 196 8.98 25.10 12.35
N ILE A 197 10.00 24.33 12.68
CA ILE A 197 9.92 23.23 13.63
C ILE A 197 9.90 23.82 15.05
N VAL A 198 9.16 23.20 15.96
CA VAL A 198 9.27 23.53 17.39
C VAL A 198 10.55 22.86 17.91
N PRO A 199 11.52 23.62 18.46
CA PRO A 199 12.72 23.05 19.04
C PRO A 199 12.43 21.88 19.99
N GLY A 200 13.35 20.93 20.07
CA GLY A 200 13.28 19.82 21.04
C GLY A 200 13.00 20.37 22.44
N PHE A 201 12.05 19.76 23.15
CA PHE A 201 11.79 20.15 24.54
C PHE A 201 12.80 19.49 25.47
N SER A 202 13.01 20.06 26.66
CA SER A 202 14.12 19.74 27.57
C SER A 202 14.27 18.26 28.00
N GLU A 203 13.27 17.42 27.77
CA GLU A 203 13.28 15.99 28.13
C GLU A 203 13.03 15.08 26.92
N SER A 204 13.16 15.62 25.71
CA SER A 204 12.93 14.88 24.47
C SER A 204 14.23 14.26 23.94
N TYR A 205 14.08 13.21 23.12
CA TYR A 205 15.24 12.62 22.43
C TYR A 205 15.89 13.61 21.46
N GLU A 206 15.11 14.51 20.86
CA GLU A 206 15.59 15.58 19.97
C GLU A 206 16.56 16.51 20.70
N GLU A 207 16.25 16.95 21.92
CA GLU A 207 17.15 17.78 22.74
C GLU A 207 18.40 17.00 23.13
N LEU A 208 18.23 15.75 23.61
CA LEU A 208 19.35 14.90 23.98
C LEU A 208 20.33 14.69 22.82
N PHE A 209 19.82 14.38 21.63
CA PHE A 209 20.66 14.17 20.44
C PHE A 209 21.23 15.46 19.86
N HIS A 210 20.65 16.63 20.16
CA HIS A 210 21.21 17.92 19.74
C HIS A 210 22.46 18.31 20.53
N HIS A 211 22.61 17.80 21.77
CA HIS A 211 23.77 18.08 22.60
C HIS A 211 25.00 17.18 22.35
N VAL A 212 24.86 16.16 21.50
CA VAL A 212 25.92 15.17 21.21
C VAL A 212 26.73 15.55 19.97
#